data_AF-A0A5C5XSV4-F1
#
_entry.id   AF-A0A5C5XSV4-F1
#
_cell.length_a   1.000
_cell.length_b   1.000
_cell.length_c   1.000
_cell.angle_alpha   90.00
_cell.angle_beta   90.00
_cell.angle_gamma   90.00
#
_symmetry.space_group_name_H-M   'P 1'
#
loop_
_entity.id
_entity.type
_entity.pdbx_description
1 polymer ?
#
loop_
_entity_poly.entity_id
_entity_poly.type
_entity_poly.pdbx_seq_one_letter_code
_entity_poly.pdbx_strand_id
1 'polypeptide(L)'
;MKRQFYFQDDRSNKFWTIELVGNESITTHGRVGATPRQTRKQFATAEDARLGIEKQIAAKVKKGYVQGIAPEYAKPDWTSMAMSDEVFWRIISLFNWKKTGEDDAVIEPAVEALAEMSVDDIKRFEDILTEKLHALDTEAHAREIGEEAYQFDRYFSPDWFLYVRCVVVANGPSLYESVLADPTEMPKDIEFESLLTVASTAFERKTGQDFDHVPELSYESFRNQAGWPNSEKT
;
A
#
# COMPACT_ATOMS: atom_id res chain seq x y z
N MET A 1 5.57 -34.28 -13.01
CA MET A 1 5.39 -33.88 -11.59
C MET A 1 4.67 -32.55 -11.56
N LYS A 2 3.53 -32.41 -10.89
CA LYS A 2 2.77 -31.16 -10.80
C LYS A 2 2.71 -30.69 -9.35
N ARG A 3 2.99 -29.41 -9.11
CA ARG A 3 2.87 -28.74 -7.81
C ARG A 3 1.91 -27.56 -7.93
N GLN A 4 1.15 -27.31 -6.87
CA GLN A 4 0.09 -26.31 -6.84
C GLN A 4 0.24 -25.43 -5.60
N PHE A 5 0.08 -24.14 -5.82
CA PHE A 5 0.32 -23.11 -4.83
C PHE A 5 -0.81 -22.07 -4.86
N TYR A 6 -1.05 -21.45 -3.72
CA TYR A 6 -2.08 -20.44 -3.52
C TYR A 6 -1.52 -19.20 -2.86
N PHE A 7 -2.07 -18.06 -3.23
CA PHE A 7 -1.76 -16.77 -2.62
C PHE A 7 -3.07 -16.05 -2.36
N GLN A 8 -3.31 -15.75 -1.09
CA GLN A 8 -4.53 -15.10 -0.63
C GLN A 8 -4.19 -13.84 0.17
N ASP A 9 -4.85 -12.74 -0.19
CA ASP A 9 -4.90 -11.48 0.54
C ASP A 9 -6.31 -10.89 0.34
N ASP A 10 -6.57 -9.70 0.86
CA ASP A 10 -7.89 -9.08 0.82
C ASP A 10 -8.45 -8.82 -0.58
N ARG A 11 -7.59 -8.82 -1.61
CA ARG A 11 -7.95 -8.58 -3.02
C ARG A 11 -7.60 -9.73 -3.94
N SER A 12 -6.85 -10.70 -3.44
CA SER A 12 -6.23 -11.76 -4.21
C SER A 12 -6.71 -13.07 -3.66
N ASN A 13 -7.36 -13.85 -4.50
CA ASN A 13 -7.47 -15.28 -4.31
C ASN A 13 -6.89 -15.92 -5.56
N LYS A 14 -5.59 -16.20 -5.54
CA LYS A 14 -4.81 -16.60 -6.72
C LYS A 14 -4.30 -18.01 -6.55
N PHE A 15 -4.18 -18.71 -7.67
CA PHE A 15 -3.46 -19.97 -7.74
C PHE A 15 -2.35 -19.92 -8.78
N TRP A 16 -1.33 -20.74 -8.57
CA TRP A 16 -0.25 -20.98 -9.51
C TRP A 16 0.13 -22.45 -9.44
N THR A 17 0.16 -23.12 -10.58
CA THR A 17 0.66 -24.49 -10.71
C THR A 17 1.88 -24.51 -11.59
N ILE A 18 2.81 -25.41 -11.28
CA ILE A 18 3.96 -25.71 -12.13
C ILE A 18 4.08 -27.20 -12.32
N GLU A 19 4.29 -27.61 -13.57
CA GLU A 19 4.39 -29.00 -13.97
C GLU A 19 5.63 -29.23 -14.82
N LEU A 20 6.37 -30.30 -14.51
CA LEU A 20 7.45 -30.81 -15.34
C LEU A 20 6.92 -31.90 -16.27
N VAL A 21 7.07 -31.69 -17.58
CA VAL A 21 6.77 -32.66 -18.66
C VAL A 21 8.02 -32.82 -19.53
N GLY A 22 8.73 -33.94 -19.40
CA GLY A 22 10.01 -34.14 -20.09
C GLY A 22 11.06 -33.12 -19.65
N ASN A 23 11.52 -32.28 -20.59
CA ASN A 23 12.39 -31.13 -20.36
C ASN A 23 11.65 -29.79 -20.55
N GLU A 24 10.32 -29.78 -20.42
CA GLU A 24 9.48 -28.58 -20.46
C GLU A 24 8.88 -28.30 -19.07
N SER A 25 8.85 -27.03 -18.67
CA SER A 25 7.99 -26.59 -17.55
C SER A 25 6.71 -25.95 -18.07
N ILE A 26 5.57 -26.37 -17.55
CA ILE A 26 4.26 -25.80 -17.82
C ILE A 26 3.79 -25.07 -16.56
N THR A 27 3.55 -23.78 -16.66
CA THR A 27 2.97 -22.98 -15.58
C THR A 27 1.53 -22.64 -15.92
N THR A 28 0.63 -22.69 -14.94
CA THR A 28 -0.77 -22.25 -15.09
C THR A 28 -1.13 -21.37 -13.90
N HIS A 29 -1.74 -20.22 -14.14
CA HIS A 29 -2.02 -19.25 -13.09
C HIS A 29 -3.28 -18.42 -13.37
N GLY A 30 -3.92 -17.98 -12.30
CA GLY A 30 -5.14 -17.17 -12.39
C GLY A 30 -5.71 -16.84 -11.02
N ARG A 31 -6.82 -16.11 -11.01
CA ARG A 31 -7.69 -16.04 -9.83
C ARG A 31 -8.40 -17.39 -9.69
N VAL A 32 -8.59 -17.86 -8.45
CA VAL A 32 -9.36 -19.07 -8.17
C VAL A 32 -10.80 -18.85 -8.68
N GLY A 33 -11.32 -19.80 -9.45
CA GLY A 33 -12.64 -19.71 -10.09
C GLY A 33 -12.69 -18.94 -11.42
N ALA A 34 -11.60 -18.31 -11.86
CA ALA A 34 -11.53 -17.62 -13.15
C ALA A 34 -10.79 -18.46 -14.21
N THR A 35 -10.93 -18.08 -15.49
CA THR A 35 -10.18 -18.68 -16.60
C THR A 35 -8.67 -18.44 -16.43
N PRO A 36 -7.84 -19.49 -16.32
CA PRO A 36 -6.43 -19.32 -16.08
C PRO A 36 -5.62 -19.13 -17.36
N ARG A 37 -4.42 -18.56 -17.21
CA ARG A 37 -3.42 -18.47 -18.26
C ARG A 37 -2.38 -19.56 -18.09
N GLN A 38 -2.00 -20.20 -19.19
CA GLN A 38 -0.92 -21.17 -19.25
C GLN A 38 0.31 -20.59 -19.97
N THR A 39 1.50 -21.01 -19.57
CA THR A 39 2.75 -20.67 -20.24
C THR A 39 3.70 -21.87 -20.18
N ARG A 40 4.35 -22.15 -21.30
CA ARG A 40 5.29 -23.25 -21.47
C ARG A 40 6.70 -22.73 -21.66
N LYS A 41 7.68 -23.42 -21.10
CA LYS A 41 9.10 -23.10 -21.26
C LYS A 41 9.89 -24.38 -21.49
N GLN A 42 10.51 -24.45 -22.66
CA GLN A 42 11.42 -25.53 -23.05
C GLN A 42 12.80 -25.32 -22.43
N PHE A 43 13.41 -26.40 -21.95
CA PHE A 43 14.80 -26.41 -21.48
C PHE A 43 15.64 -27.37 -22.34
N ALA A 44 16.96 -27.22 -22.28
CA ALA A 44 17.89 -28.09 -23.00
C ALA A 44 17.80 -29.53 -22.47
N THR A 45 17.86 -29.70 -21.14
CA THR A 45 17.79 -31.02 -20.50
C THR A 45 16.69 -31.10 -19.45
N ALA A 46 16.34 -32.33 -19.06
CA ALA A 46 15.40 -32.56 -17.97
C ALA A 46 15.94 -32.05 -16.62
N GLU A 47 17.26 -32.03 -16.44
CA GLU A 47 17.89 -31.52 -15.22
C GLU A 47 17.83 -30.00 -15.13
N ASP A 48 18.08 -29.30 -16.26
CA ASP A 48 17.90 -27.85 -16.33
C ASP A 48 16.46 -27.45 -16.03
N ALA A 49 15.49 -28.24 -16.50
CA ALA A 49 14.09 -28.02 -16.21
C ALA A 49 13.78 -28.18 -14.72
N ARG A 50 14.34 -29.21 -14.06
CA ARG A 50 14.19 -29.40 -12.60
C ARG A 50 14.75 -28.22 -11.81
N LEU A 51 15.98 -27.82 -12.09
CA LEU A 51 16.62 -26.68 -11.41
C LEU A 51 15.86 -25.37 -11.67
N GLY A 52 15.38 -25.16 -12.90
CA GLY A 52 14.58 -24.00 -13.28
C GLY A 52 13.21 -23.95 -12.58
N ILE A 53 12.59 -25.10 -12.36
CA ILE A 53 11.33 -25.22 -11.62
C ILE A 53 11.54 -24.89 -10.14
N GLU A 54 12.56 -25.47 -9.49
CA GLU A 54 12.82 -25.21 -8.07
C GLU A 54 13.13 -23.73 -7.80
N LYS A 55 13.86 -23.06 -8.71
CA LYS A 55 14.05 -21.60 -8.63
C LYS A 55 12.74 -20.82 -8.69
N GLN A 56 11.82 -21.20 -9.58
CA GLN A 56 10.51 -20.55 -9.69
C GLN A 56 9.66 -20.78 -8.44
N ILE A 57 9.72 -21.99 -7.87
CA ILE A 57 9.01 -22.34 -6.64
C ILE A 57 9.54 -21.53 -5.46
N ALA A 58 10.86 -21.47 -5.27
CA ALA A 58 11.47 -20.67 -4.22
C ALA A 58 11.08 -19.19 -4.32
N ALA A 59 11.06 -18.63 -5.54
CA ALA A 59 10.61 -17.26 -5.77
C ALA A 59 9.11 -17.04 -5.47
N LYS A 60 8.25 -18.04 -5.71
CA LYS A 60 6.82 -17.98 -5.37
C LYS A 60 6.58 -18.09 -3.87
N VAL A 61 7.25 -19.02 -3.20
CA VAL A 61 7.19 -19.18 -1.74
C VAL A 61 7.67 -17.91 -1.03
N LYS A 62 8.76 -17.30 -1.51
CA LYS A 62 9.23 -16.00 -0.99
C LYS A 62 8.19 -14.88 -1.14
N LYS A 63 7.29 -14.98 -2.12
CA LYS A 63 6.16 -14.04 -2.34
C LYS A 63 4.90 -14.44 -1.57
N GLY A 64 4.99 -15.34 -0.60
CA GLY A 64 3.86 -15.77 0.24
C GLY A 64 2.96 -16.83 -0.39
N TYR A 65 3.35 -17.46 -1.49
CA TYR A 65 2.56 -18.58 -2.04
C TYR A 65 2.75 -19.83 -1.17
N VAL A 66 1.64 -20.41 -0.70
CA VAL A 66 1.62 -21.65 0.09
C VAL A 66 1.31 -22.84 -0.82
N GLN A 67 2.10 -23.91 -0.72
CA GLN A 67 1.87 -25.13 -1.48
C GLN A 67 0.80 -26.01 -0.83
N GLY A 68 -0.08 -26.63 -1.63
CA GLY A 68 -0.97 -27.68 -1.14
C GLY A 68 -2.42 -27.45 -1.53
N ILE A 69 -3.31 -27.44 -0.53
CA ILE A 69 -4.75 -27.21 -0.68
C ILE A 69 -5.01 -25.71 -0.56
N ALA A 70 -5.97 -25.18 -1.33
CA ALA A 70 -6.40 -23.80 -1.17
C ALA A 70 -6.87 -23.58 0.26
N PRO A 71 -6.35 -22.56 0.99
CA PRO A 71 -7.02 -22.13 2.21
C PRO A 71 -8.44 -21.66 1.87
N GLU A 72 -9.34 -21.75 2.83
CA GLU A 72 -10.67 -21.16 2.72
C GLU A 72 -10.52 -19.65 2.55
N TYR A 73 -11.04 -19.13 1.42
CA TYR A 73 -10.96 -17.71 1.12
C TYR A 73 -12.26 -17.03 1.50
N ALA A 74 -12.21 -16.22 2.55
CA ALA A 74 -13.26 -15.24 2.84
C ALA A 74 -12.77 -13.87 2.37
N LYS A 75 -13.54 -13.23 1.48
CA LYS A 75 -13.34 -11.79 1.23
C LYS A 75 -13.55 -11.06 2.57
N PRO A 76 -12.75 -10.01 2.88
CA PRO A 76 -13.05 -9.14 4.01
C PRO A 76 -14.52 -8.70 3.99
N ASP A 77 -15.18 -8.80 5.14
CA ASP A 77 -16.47 -8.16 5.39
C ASP A 77 -16.21 -6.81 6.07
N TRP A 78 -15.99 -5.78 5.26
CA TRP A 78 -15.69 -4.41 5.72
C TRP A 78 -16.81 -3.84 6.59
N THR A 79 -18.06 -4.25 6.36
CA THR A 79 -19.23 -3.76 7.10
C THR A 79 -19.22 -4.17 8.59
N SER A 80 -18.46 -5.21 8.93
CA SER A 80 -18.37 -5.78 10.29
C SER A 80 -17.08 -5.40 11.03
N MET A 81 -16.13 -4.75 10.35
CA MET A 81 -14.83 -4.39 10.91
C MET A 81 -14.89 -3.03 11.60
N ALA A 82 -14.13 -2.89 12.70
CA ALA A 82 -13.89 -1.61 13.35
C ALA A 82 -12.52 -1.07 12.95
N MET A 83 -12.44 0.23 12.73
CA MET A 83 -11.18 0.90 12.37
C MET A 83 -10.15 0.78 13.49
N SER A 84 -8.94 0.37 13.11
CA SER A 84 -7.76 0.19 13.96
C SER A 84 -6.51 0.41 13.11
N ASP A 85 -5.32 0.46 13.72
CA ASP A 85 -4.07 0.60 12.96
C ASP A 85 -3.88 -0.54 11.93
N GLU A 86 -4.20 -1.78 12.32
CA GLU A 86 -4.14 -2.94 11.43
C GLU A 86 -5.10 -2.78 10.25
N VAL A 87 -6.35 -2.37 10.50
CA VAL A 87 -7.36 -2.17 9.46
C VAL A 87 -7.01 -0.97 8.56
N PHE A 88 -6.46 0.10 9.11
CA PHE A 88 -5.95 1.24 8.35
C PHE A 88 -4.91 0.78 7.33
N TRP A 89 -3.88 0.05 7.75
CA TRP A 89 -2.86 -0.46 6.85
C TRP A 89 -3.41 -1.47 5.84
N ARG A 90 -4.39 -2.28 6.27
CA ARG A 90 -5.10 -3.19 5.39
C ARG A 90 -5.80 -2.45 4.25
N ILE A 91 -6.45 -1.31 4.53
CA ILE A 91 -7.08 -0.45 3.52
C ILE A 91 -6.05 0.20 2.61
N ILE A 92 -4.95 0.74 3.16
CA ILE A 92 -3.85 1.30 2.34
C ILE A 92 -3.26 0.26 1.39
N SER A 93 -3.13 -1.00 1.85
CA SER A 93 -2.63 -2.10 1.01
C SER A 93 -3.52 -2.39 -0.21
N LEU A 94 -4.74 -1.86 -0.23
CA LEU A 94 -5.65 -1.98 -1.36
C LEU A 94 -5.27 -1.06 -2.52
N PHE A 95 -4.30 -0.15 -2.40
CA PHE A 95 -3.90 0.70 -3.52
C PHE A 95 -3.45 -0.11 -4.74
N ASN A 96 -3.96 0.26 -5.91
CA ASN A 96 -3.70 -0.45 -7.16
C ASN A 96 -2.54 0.18 -7.95
N TRP A 97 -1.32 -0.06 -7.50
CA TRP A 97 -0.09 0.44 -8.14
C TRP A 97 0.16 -0.06 -9.59
N LYS A 98 -0.75 -0.86 -10.18
CA LYS A 98 -0.74 -1.11 -11.64
C LYS A 98 -1.36 0.04 -12.44
N LYS A 99 -1.98 0.99 -11.74
CA LYS A 99 -2.63 2.19 -12.27
C LYS A 99 -1.82 3.46 -12.05
N THR A 100 -0.53 3.35 -11.73
CA THR A 100 0.37 4.49 -11.59
C THR A 100 0.24 5.44 -12.78
N GLY A 101 0.04 6.74 -12.48
CA GLY A 101 -0.29 7.79 -13.46
C GLY A 101 -1.79 8.10 -13.57
N GLU A 102 -2.65 7.30 -12.93
CA GLU A 102 -4.09 7.54 -12.75
C GLU A 102 -4.41 7.42 -11.26
N ASP A 103 -4.08 8.44 -10.44
CA ASP A 103 -4.09 8.30 -8.97
C ASP A 103 -5.47 7.96 -8.38
N ASP A 104 -6.55 8.52 -8.93
CA ASP A 104 -7.92 8.13 -8.58
C ASP A 104 -8.13 6.62 -8.74
N ALA A 105 -7.62 6.05 -9.84
CA ALA A 105 -7.72 4.61 -10.09
C ALA A 105 -6.75 3.77 -9.22
N VAL A 106 -5.72 4.39 -8.65
CA VAL A 106 -4.84 3.77 -7.64
C VAL A 106 -5.59 3.65 -6.31
N ILE A 107 -6.21 4.73 -5.83
CA ILE A 107 -6.86 4.76 -4.51
C ILE A 107 -8.27 4.14 -4.50
N GLU A 108 -8.95 4.08 -5.66
CA GLU A 108 -10.34 3.63 -5.77
C GLU A 108 -10.68 2.36 -4.97
N PRO A 109 -9.86 1.29 -4.94
CA PRO A 109 -10.21 0.10 -4.18
C PRO A 109 -10.21 0.28 -2.66
N ALA A 110 -9.39 1.22 -2.15
CA ALA A 110 -9.41 1.60 -0.75
C ALA A 110 -10.68 2.41 -0.43
N VAL A 111 -11.07 3.32 -1.34
CA VAL A 111 -12.32 4.08 -1.24
C VAL A 111 -13.54 3.16 -1.25
N GLU A 112 -13.59 2.17 -2.15
CA GLU A 112 -14.66 1.16 -2.20
C GLU A 112 -14.78 0.40 -0.87
N ALA A 113 -13.66 -0.07 -0.32
CA ALA A 113 -13.65 -0.79 0.96
C ALA A 113 -14.06 0.11 2.13
N LEU A 114 -13.52 1.32 2.20
CA LEU A 114 -13.77 2.26 3.29
C LEU A 114 -15.23 2.75 3.28
N ALA A 115 -15.85 2.92 2.11
CA ALA A 115 -17.26 3.31 1.98
C ALA A 115 -18.25 2.24 2.48
N GLU A 116 -17.84 0.96 2.50
CA GLU A 116 -18.62 -0.13 3.11
C GLU A 116 -18.65 -0.03 4.65
N MET A 117 -17.60 0.51 5.28
CA MET A 117 -17.47 0.64 6.75
C MET A 117 -18.42 1.69 7.34
N SER A 118 -18.53 1.75 8.67
CA SER A 118 -19.40 2.75 9.32
C SER A 118 -18.87 4.18 9.15
N VAL A 119 -19.73 5.19 9.32
CA VAL A 119 -19.29 6.61 9.27
C VAL A 119 -18.22 6.90 10.31
N ASP A 120 -18.35 6.35 11.52
CA ASP A 120 -17.38 6.54 12.59
C ASP A 120 -16.02 5.90 12.23
N ASP A 121 -16.02 4.78 11.52
CA ASP A 121 -14.80 4.16 11.01
C ASP A 121 -14.12 4.99 9.92
N ILE A 122 -14.90 5.63 9.03
CA ILE A 122 -14.36 6.55 8.02
C ILE A 122 -13.68 7.75 8.69
N LYS A 123 -14.33 8.32 9.72
CA LYS A 123 -13.74 9.41 10.52
C LYS A 123 -12.48 8.95 11.25
N ARG A 124 -12.50 7.75 11.82
CA ARG A 124 -11.32 7.20 12.50
C ARG A 124 -10.18 6.89 11.52
N PHE A 125 -10.46 6.53 10.27
CA PHE A 125 -9.42 6.40 9.23
C PHE A 125 -8.71 7.74 9.01
N GLU A 126 -9.48 8.82 8.91
CA GLU A 126 -8.92 10.18 8.78
C GLU A 126 -8.07 10.57 10.00
N ASP A 127 -8.52 10.25 11.21
CA ASP A 127 -7.75 10.50 12.43
C ASP A 127 -6.40 9.76 12.40
N ILE A 128 -6.40 8.48 12.03
CA ILE A 128 -5.18 7.67 11.97
C ILE A 128 -4.24 8.18 10.86
N LEU A 129 -4.77 8.55 9.69
CA LEU A 129 -3.98 9.16 8.62
C LEU A 129 -3.31 10.45 9.13
N THR A 130 -4.09 11.30 9.80
CA THR A 130 -3.63 12.56 10.36
C THR A 130 -2.54 12.35 11.40
N GLU A 131 -2.74 11.43 12.36
CA GLU A 131 -1.76 11.07 13.38
C GLU A 131 -0.42 10.66 12.74
N LYS A 132 -0.46 9.85 11.68
CA LYS A 132 0.74 9.36 10.97
C LYS A 132 1.47 10.46 10.21
N LEU A 133 0.73 11.27 9.43
CA LEU A 133 1.33 12.38 8.69
C LEU A 133 1.90 13.44 9.64
N HIS A 134 1.22 13.71 10.75
CA HIS A 134 1.68 14.63 11.80
C HIS A 134 2.98 14.14 12.47
N ALA A 135 3.12 12.83 12.70
CA ALA A 135 4.36 12.27 13.25
C ALA A 135 5.57 12.48 12.32
N LEU A 136 5.36 12.49 11.01
CA LEU A 136 6.38 12.77 10.01
C LEU A 136 6.63 14.27 9.76
N ASP A 137 5.79 15.16 10.31
CA ASP A 137 5.92 16.61 10.18
C ASP A 137 7.09 17.14 11.04
N THR A 138 8.32 16.93 10.60
CA THR A 138 9.50 17.44 11.32
C THR A 138 10.50 18.06 10.37
N GLU A 139 11.29 19.01 10.88
CA GLU A 139 12.39 19.64 10.14
C GLU A 139 13.37 18.59 9.60
N ALA A 140 13.62 17.51 10.36
CA ALA A 140 14.53 16.45 9.95
C ALA A 140 14.03 15.70 8.70
N HIS A 141 12.74 15.35 8.62
CA HIS A 141 12.16 14.73 7.43
C HIS A 141 12.07 15.73 6.26
N ALA A 142 11.73 16.99 6.54
CA ALA A 142 11.62 18.03 5.54
C ALA A 142 12.93 18.34 4.81
N ARG A 143 14.09 18.13 5.47
CA ARG A 143 15.43 18.25 4.87
C ARG A 143 15.78 17.11 3.92
N GLU A 144 14.96 16.08 3.89
CA GLU A 144 15.24 14.80 3.25
C GLU A 144 14.26 14.49 2.12
N ILE A 145 13.64 15.49 1.48
CA ILE A 145 12.66 15.25 0.39
C ILE A 145 13.19 15.45 -1.04
N GLY A 146 14.50 15.67 -1.18
CA GLY A 146 15.15 15.83 -2.50
C GLY A 146 15.41 17.28 -2.87
N GLU A 147 15.12 17.66 -4.11
CA GLU A 147 15.44 18.98 -4.67
C GLU A 147 14.78 20.14 -3.89
N GLU A 148 13.55 19.92 -3.44
CA GLU A 148 12.73 20.88 -2.68
C GLU A 148 12.92 20.76 -1.15
N ALA A 149 14.02 20.15 -0.71
CA ALA A 149 14.33 19.98 0.71
C ALA A 149 14.42 21.29 1.49
N TYR A 150 13.92 21.25 2.73
CA TYR A 150 13.91 22.40 3.63
C TYR A 150 15.32 22.96 3.86
N GLN A 151 15.46 24.26 3.62
CA GLN A 151 16.66 25.05 3.88
C GLN A 151 16.24 26.34 4.58
N PHE A 152 16.94 26.69 5.66
CA PHE A 152 16.57 27.77 6.58
C PHE A 152 16.36 29.14 5.91
N ASP A 153 17.03 29.41 4.79
CA ASP A 153 17.01 30.71 4.10
C ASP A 153 16.50 30.60 2.66
N ARG A 154 15.60 29.64 2.40
CA ARG A 154 14.96 29.46 1.10
C ARG A 154 13.46 29.22 1.26
N TYR A 155 12.73 29.53 0.19
CA TYR A 155 11.34 29.10 0.10
C TYR A 155 11.25 27.57 0.24
N PHE A 156 10.25 27.13 0.97
CA PHE A 156 9.92 25.71 1.15
C PHE A 156 8.41 25.55 0.97
N SER A 157 8.01 24.63 0.10
CA SER A 157 6.60 24.36 -0.18
C SER A 157 6.00 23.47 0.92
N PRO A 158 5.06 23.99 1.75
CA PRO A 158 4.42 23.19 2.79
C PRO A 158 3.62 22.02 2.20
N ASP A 159 2.94 22.26 1.07
CA ASP A 159 2.11 21.29 0.38
C ASP A 159 2.95 20.15 -0.20
N TRP A 160 4.07 20.48 -0.85
CA TRP A 160 4.97 19.46 -1.41
C TRP A 160 5.47 18.51 -0.32
N PHE A 161 5.88 19.04 0.83
CA PHE A 161 6.30 18.20 1.95
C PHE A 161 5.18 17.32 2.50
N LEU A 162 3.96 17.84 2.59
CA LEU A 162 2.79 17.04 2.95
C LEU A 162 2.60 15.88 1.95
N TYR A 163 2.68 16.15 0.65
CA TYR A 163 2.47 15.12 -0.37
C TYR A 163 3.58 14.07 -0.41
N VAL A 164 4.84 14.44 -0.09
CA VAL A 164 5.92 13.46 0.09
C VAL A 164 5.66 12.58 1.32
N ARG A 165 5.16 13.14 2.43
CA ARG A 165 4.74 12.34 3.60
C ARG A 165 3.60 11.38 3.25
N CYS A 166 2.70 11.76 2.34
CA CYS A 166 1.68 10.85 1.81
C CYS A 166 2.29 9.65 1.09
N VAL A 167 3.40 9.80 0.35
CA VAL A 167 4.12 8.67 -0.28
C VAL A 167 4.57 7.65 0.76
N VAL A 168 5.08 8.13 1.89
CA VAL A 168 5.56 7.27 2.99
C VAL A 168 4.43 6.37 3.50
N VAL A 169 3.28 6.98 3.81
CA VAL A 169 2.10 6.24 4.30
C VAL A 169 1.52 5.34 3.22
N ALA A 170 1.39 5.81 1.98
CA ALA A 170 0.84 5.04 0.86
C ALA A 170 1.62 3.75 0.53
N ASN A 171 2.92 3.72 0.85
CA ASN A 171 3.79 2.56 0.65
C ASN A 171 3.82 1.59 1.86
N GLY A 172 2.98 1.84 2.86
CA GLY A 172 2.64 0.87 3.90
C GLY A 172 3.51 0.94 5.16
N PRO A 173 3.19 0.08 6.15
CA PRO A 173 3.72 0.20 7.51
C PRO A 173 5.23 0.08 7.58
N SER A 174 5.85 -0.79 6.79
CA SER A 174 7.30 -1.01 6.85
C SER A 174 8.10 0.22 6.39
N LEU A 175 7.67 0.92 5.33
CA LEU A 175 8.33 2.16 4.94
C LEU A 175 8.07 3.25 5.97
N TYR A 176 6.82 3.38 6.43
CA TYR A 176 6.45 4.34 7.46
C TYR A 176 7.30 4.22 8.73
N GLU A 177 7.43 3.01 9.28
CA GLU A 177 8.25 2.76 10.47
C GLU A 177 9.73 3.08 10.24
N SER A 178 10.25 2.74 9.06
CA SER A 178 11.65 2.96 8.71
C SER A 178 11.97 4.46 8.60
N VAL A 179 11.13 5.20 7.88
CA VAL A 179 11.25 6.65 7.73
C VAL A 179 11.07 7.37 9.06
N LEU A 180 10.07 6.97 9.86
CA LEU A 180 9.83 7.56 11.17
C LEU A 180 11.04 7.43 12.11
N ALA A 181 11.79 6.33 11.99
CA ALA A 181 13.01 6.09 12.76
C ALA A 181 14.24 6.79 12.15
N ASP A 182 14.32 6.88 10.83
CA ASP A 182 15.43 7.48 10.09
C ASP A 182 14.93 8.40 8.95
N PRO A 183 14.94 9.74 9.17
CA PRO A 183 14.51 10.70 8.17
C PRO A 183 15.26 10.61 6.83
N THR A 184 16.47 10.05 6.79
CA THR A 184 17.24 9.95 5.54
C THR A 184 16.59 8.99 4.54
N GLU A 185 15.75 8.06 5.01
CA GLU A 185 14.98 7.13 4.19
C GLU A 185 13.76 7.75 3.53
N MET A 186 13.46 9.03 3.78
CA MET A 186 12.39 9.75 3.10
C MET A 186 12.48 9.58 1.57
N PRO A 187 11.36 9.27 0.89
CA PRO A 187 11.27 9.32 -0.55
C PRO A 187 11.71 10.70 -1.08
N LYS A 188 12.48 10.72 -2.16
CA LYS A 188 12.96 11.95 -2.80
C LYS A 188 12.18 12.19 -4.09
N ASP A 189 11.78 13.44 -4.32
CA ASP A 189 11.27 13.92 -5.61
C ASP A 189 10.04 13.14 -6.14
N ILE A 190 9.18 12.68 -5.22
CA ILE A 190 7.95 11.96 -5.52
C ILE A 190 6.85 12.38 -4.53
N GLU A 191 5.62 12.45 -5.00
CA GLU A 191 4.44 12.87 -4.24
C GLU A 191 3.29 11.87 -4.39
N PHE A 192 2.30 11.94 -3.50
CA PHE A 192 1.04 11.22 -3.64
C PHE A 192 -0.10 11.92 -2.88
N GLU A 193 -0.45 13.14 -3.31
CA GLU A 193 -1.53 13.97 -2.70
C GLU A 193 -2.85 13.21 -2.56
N SER A 194 -3.18 12.35 -3.53
CA SER A 194 -4.44 11.61 -3.61
C SER A 194 -4.74 10.73 -2.38
N LEU A 195 -3.76 10.44 -1.51
CA LEU A 195 -4.04 9.81 -0.22
C LEU A 195 -4.98 10.64 0.67
N LEU A 196 -4.89 11.96 0.63
CA LEU A 196 -5.66 12.88 1.48
C LEU A 196 -7.16 12.89 1.14
N THR A 197 -7.55 12.39 -0.03
CA THR A 197 -8.96 12.40 -0.46
C THR A 197 -9.68 11.08 -0.15
N VAL A 198 -8.98 10.06 0.37
CA VAL A 198 -9.56 8.71 0.55
C VAL A 198 -10.76 8.72 1.49
N ALA A 199 -10.65 9.37 2.67
CA ALA A 199 -11.72 9.40 3.65
C ALA A 199 -12.93 10.22 3.17
N SER A 200 -12.67 11.42 2.64
CA SER A 200 -13.73 12.32 2.14
C SER A 200 -14.48 11.70 0.96
N THR A 201 -13.77 11.09 0.01
CA THR A 201 -14.38 10.40 -1.14
C THR A 201 -15.21 9.20 -0.69
N ALA A 202 -14.72 8.42 0.29
CA ALA A 202 -15.47 7.29 0.83
C ALA A 202 -16.73 7.73 1.58
N PHE A 203 -16.63 8.81 2.37
CA PHE A 203 -17.74 9.40 3.09
C PHE A 203 -18.82 9.93 2.15
N GLU A 204 -18.44 10.73 1.15
CA GLU A 204 -19.36 11.27 0.15
C GLU A 204 -20.04 10.14 -0.62
N ARG A 205 -19.29 9.11 -1.03
CA ARG A 205 -19.86 7.93 -1.70
C ARG A 205 -20.88 7.20 -0.84
N LYS A 206 -20.64 7.10 0.46
CA LYS A 206 -21.52 6.40 1.40
C LYS A 206 -22.79 7.20 1.70
N THR A 207 -22.65 8.50 1.88
CA THR A 207 -23.70 9.35 2.51
C THR A 207 -24.36 10.32 1.53
N GLY A 208 -23.67 10.66 0.42
CA GLY A 208 -24.03 11.75 -0.48
C GLY A 208 -23.82 13.14 0.11
N GLN A 209 -23.04 13.27 1.19
CA GLN A 209 -22.80 14.51 1.92
C GLN A 209 -21.32 14.89 1.93
N ASP A 210 -21.04 16.18 2.13
CA ASP A 210 -19.68 16.69 2.32
C ASP A 210 -19.08 16.17 3.62
N PHE A 211 -17.78 15.84 3.59
CA PHE A 211 -17.05 15.37 4.76
C PHE A 211 -16.57 16.55 5.60
N ASP A 212 -17.16 16.75 6.78
CA ASP A 212 -16.92 17.87 7.69
C ASP A 212 -16.15 17.47 8.96
N HIS A 213 -15.64 16.24 9.02
CA HIS A 213 -14.87 15.75 10.15
C HIS A 213 -13.53 16.49 10.24
N VAL A 214 -13.20 16.96 11.45
CA VAL A 214 -11.94 17.63 11.73
C VAL A 214 -11.21 16.84 12.83
N PRO A 215 -10.07 16.20 12.50
CA PRO A 215 -9.26 15.50 13.49
C PRO A 215 -8.71 16.43 14.58
N GLU A 216 -8.32 15.85 15.73
CA GLU A 216 -7.72 16.63 16.84
C GLU A 216 -6.34 17.21 16.48
N LEU A 217 -5.58 16.47 15.66
CA LEU A 217 -4.29 16.90 15.11
C LEU A 217 -4.47 17.49 13.72
N SER A 218 -3.43 18.15 13.22
CA SER A 218 -3.38 18.67 11.86
C SER A 218 -2.24 18.00 11.12
N TYR A 219 -2.51 17.42 9.95
CA TYR A 219 -1.46 16.84 9.10
C TYR A 219 -0.68 17.91 8.31
N GLU A 220 -1.24 19.12 8.19
CA GLU A 220 -0.58 20.24 7.53
C GLU A 220 0.85 20.43 8.04
N SER A 221 1.75 20.87 7.16
CA SER A 221 3.15 21.09 7.50
C SER A 221 3.31 22.19 8.56
N PHE A 222 4.33 22.05 9.43
CA PHE A 222 4.61 22.97 10.56
C PHE A 222 3.62 22.93 11.72
N ARG A 223 2.78 21.89 11.82
CA ARG A 223 1.77 21.75 12.88
C ARG A 223 2.24 20.88 14.03
N ASN A 224 3.19 19.99 13.81
CA ASN A 224 3.90 19.31 14.88
C ASN A 224 4.96 20.24 15.46
N GLN A 225 4.57 21.11 16.39
CA GLN A 225 5.46 22.10 17.01
C GLN A 225 6.75 21.48 17.58
N ALA A 226 6.67 20.27 18.14
CA ALA A 226 7.83 19.55 18.65
C ALA A 226 8.82 19.14 17.54
N GLY A 227 8.33 18.92 16.32
CA GLY A 227 9.12 18.62 15.13
C GLY A 227 9.83 19.85 14.50
N TRP A 228 9.50 21.06 14.95
CA TRP A 228 9.96 22.33 14.35
C TRP A 228 10.49 23.34 15.41
N PRO A 229 11.54 23.00 16.17
CA PRO A 229 11.99 23.79 17.32
C PRO A 229 12.51 25.20 17.00
N ASN A 230 12.78 25.52 15.74
CA ASN A 230 13.29 26.82 15.30
C ASN A 230 12.24 27.70 14.58
N SER A 231 10.99 27.24 14.46
CA SER A 231 9.94 27.93 13.69
C SER A 231 9.30 29.15 14.39
N GLU A 232 9.48 29.30 15.71
CA GLU A 232 8.91 30.42 16.50
C GLU A 232 9.78 31.70 16.52
N LYS A 233 10.85 31.79 15.72
CA LYS A 233 11.78 32.93 15.75
C LYS A 233 11.60 33.96 14.63
N THR A 234 10.48 33.94 13.92
CA THR A 234 10.15 34.89 12.85
C THR A 234 8.85 35.62 13.12
#